data_AF-A0A536YY41-F1
#
_entry.id   AF-A0A536YY41-F1
#
_cell.length_a   1.000
_cell.length_b   1.000
_cell.length_c   1.000
_cell.angle_alpha   90.00
_cell.angle_beta   90.00
_cell.angle_gamma   90.00
#
_symmetry.space_group_name_H-M   'P 1'
#
loop_
_entity.id
_entity.type
_entity.pdbx_description
1 polymer ?
#
loop_
_entity_poly.entity_id
_entity_poly.type
_entity_poly.pdbx_seq_one_letter_code
_entity_poly.pdbx_strand_id
1 'polypeptide(L)'
;MSANQVALWYLVAAVSFILALRGLSGPQTARRGNVYGMIGMAIALLVTLALVYSHSKNVLPILAAMVIGGAIGAVVARWVQMTQMPQLIAAMHSLVGLAAVFIAIAAVNNPAAMGLDVPITLGHKIELFIGTFIGAITFSGSVIA
;
A
#
# COMPACT_ATOMS: atom_id res chain seq x y z
N MET A 1 8.19 -18.35 -8.85
CA MET A 1 7.57 -17.59 -9.96
C MET A 1 8.69 -16.95 -10.76
N SER A 2 8.62 -16.94 -12.09
CA SER A 2 9.60 -16.20 -12.89
C SER A 2 9.36 -14.70 -12.80
N ALA A 3 10.39 -13.88 -13.06
CA ALA A 3 10.26 -12.42 -13.06
C ALA A 3 9.16 -11.92 -14.02
N ASN A 4 9.04 -12.56 -15.20
CA ASN A 4 8.00 -12.23 -16.18
C ASN A 4 6.59 -12.51 -15.65
N GLN A 5 6.40 -13.60 -14.90
CA GLN A 5 5.11 -13.91 -14.28
C GLN A 5 4.73 -12.86 -13.23
N VAL A 6 5.69 -12.46 -12.39
CA VAL A 6 5.49 -11.43 -11.37
C VAL A 6 5.09 -10.11 -12.01
N ALA A 7 5.83 -9.67 -13.03
CA ALA A 7 5.54 -8.45 -13.77
C ALA A 7 4.15 -8.49 -14.43
N LEU A 8 3.77 -9.63 -15.01
CA LEU A 8 2.45 -9.79 -15.64
C LEU A 8 1.32 -9.70 -14.61
N TRP A 9 1.47 -10.32 -13.43
CA TRP A 9 0.46 -10.19 -12.38
C TRP A 9 0.35 -8.77 -11.83
N TYR A 10 1.47 -8.05 -11.64
CA TYR A 10 1.43 -6.65 -11.26
C TYR A 10 0.82 -5.76 -12.34
N LEU A 11 1.02 -6.08 -13.62
CA LEU A 11 0.35 -5.39 -14.72
C LEU A 11 -1.17 -5.61 -14.66
N VAL A 12 -1.63 -6.84 -14.40
CA VAL A 12 -3.06 -7.14 -14.22
C VAL A 12 -3.64 -6.39 -13.01
N ALA A 13 -2.90 -6.32 -11.90
CA ALA A 13 -3.31 -5.52 -10.73
C ALA A 13 -3.41 -4.02 -11.08
N ALA A 14 -2.43 -3.46 -11.78
CA ALA A 14 -2.43 -2.07 -12.21
C ALA A 14 -3.61 -1.75 -13.13
N VAL A 15 -3.89 -2.59 -14.13
CA VAL A 15 -5.07 -2.45 -15.01
C VAL A 15 -6.36 -2.51 -14.20
N SER A 16 -6.44 -3.40 -13.21
CA SER A 16 -7.62 -3.51 -12.33
C SER A 16 -7.83 -2.22 -11.51
N PHE A 17 -6.77 -1.58 -11.00
CA PHE A 17 -6.89 -0.28 -10.33
C PHE A 17 -7.35 0.85 -11.27
N ILE A 18 -6.88 0.87 -12.52
CA ILE A 18 -7.35 1.84 -13.53
C ILE A 18 -8.85 1.64 -13.80
N LEU A 19 -9.30 0.38 -13.95
CA LEU A 19 -10.72 0.05 -14.14
C LEU A 19 -11.55 0.39 -12.90
N ALA A 20 -10.98 0.28 -11.70
CA ALA A 20 -11.62 0.67 -10.45
C ALA A 20 -11.93 2.17 -10.44
N LEU A 21 -10.93 3.01 -10.72
CA LEU A 21 -11.07 4.46 -10.77
C LEU A 21 -12.08 4.89 -11.85
N ARG A 22 -12.00 4.30 -13.04
CA ARG A 22 -12.98 4.55 -14.12
C ARG A 22 -14.40 4.16 -13.71
N GLY A 23 -14.55 3.02 -13.04
CA GLY A 23 -15.85 2.54 -12.58
C GLY A 23 -16.46 3.42 -11.48
N LEU A 24 -15.63 4.01 -10.62
CA LEU A 24 -16.05 4.91 -9.53
C LEU A 24 -16.49 6.30 -10.03
N SER A 25 -16.13 6.69 -11.26
CA SER A 25 -16.53 7.98 -11.84
C SER A 25 -18.02 8.09 -12.20
N GLY A 26 -18.77 6.99 -12.17
CA GLY A 26 -20.19 6.95 -12.54
C GLY A 26 -21.04 6.16 -11.53
N PRO A 27 -22.22 6.66 -11.11
CA PRO A 27 -23.08 5.96 -10.14
C PRO A 27 -23.51 4.56 -10.59
N GLN A 28 -23.78 4.39 -11.90
CA GLN A 28 -24.21 3.12 -12.49
C GLN A 28 -23.11 2.05 -12.45
N THR A 29 -21.84 2.46 -12.53
CA THR A 29 -20.67 1.57 -12.58
C THR A 29 -19.94 1.45 -11.25
N ALA A 30 -20.28 2.28 -10.25
CA ALA A 30 -19.55 2.40 -8.98
C ALA A 30 -19.32 1.07 -8.26
N ARG A 31 -20.36 0.21 -8.20
CA ARG A 31 -20.23 -1.13 -7.58
C ARG A 31 -19.22 -2.02 -8.32
N ARG A 32 -19.23 -2.01 -9.66
CA ARG A 32 -18.26 -2.76 -10.48
C ARG A 32 -16.86 -2.18 -10.31
N GLY A 33 -16.73 -0.85 -10.27
CA GLY A 33 -15.47 -0.16 -9.97
C GLY A 33 -14.85 -0.62 -8.65
N ASN A 34 -15.65 -0.66 -7.59
CA ASN A 34 -15.18 -1.13 -6.28
C ASN A 34 -14.70 -2.60 -6.32
N VAL A 35 -15.41 -3.47 -7.05
CA VAL A 35 -14.99 -4.88 -7.23
C VAL A 35 -13.65 -4.99 -7.95
N TYR A 36 -13.41 -4.20 -9.01
CA TYR A 36 -12.10 -4.17 -9.67
C TYR A 36 -10.99 -3.73 -8.72
N GLY A 37 -11.26 -2.77 -7.82
CA GLY A 37 -10.32 -2.34 -6.79
C GLY A 37 -9.97 -3.47 -5.81
N MET A 38 -10.97 -4.20 -5.33
CA MET A 38 -10.76 -5.35 -4.45
C MET A 38 -9.95 -6.46 -5.12
N ILE A 39 -10.24 -6.78 -6.40
CA ILE A 39 -9.49 -7.78 -7.17
C ILE A 39 -8.03 -7.33 -7.37
N GLY A 40 -7.82 -6.08 -7.77
CA GLY A 40 -6.47 -5.52 -7.95
C GLY A 40 -5.62 -5.60 -6.68
N MET A 41 -6.20 -5.19 -5.55
CA MET A 41 -5.53 -5.28 -4.25
C MET A 41 -5.23 -6.72 -3.83
N ALA A 42 -6.17 -7.65 -4.03
CA ALA A 42 -5.95 -9.06 -3.73
C ALA A 42 -4.80 -9.65 -4.55
N ILE A 43 -4.74 -9.38 -5.86
CA ILE A 43 -3.65 -9.83 -6.73
C ILE A 43 -2.31 -9.27 -6.23
N ALA A 44 -2.22 -7.96 -5.97
CA ALA A 44 -1.00 -7.31 -5.53
C ALA A 44 -0.48 -7.93 -4.21
N LEU A 45 -1.35 -8.15 -3.22
CA LEU A 45 -0.98 -8.77 -1.95
C LEU A 45 -0.53 -10.21 -2.12
N LEU A 46 -1.26 -11.03 -2.87
CA LEU A 46 -0.93 -12.45 -3.04
C LEU A 46 0.40 -12.65 -3.77
N VAL A 47 0.67 -11.87 -4.81
CA VAL A 47 1.95 -11.91 -5.53
C VAL A 47 3.10 -11.49 -4.62
N THR A 48 2.92 -10.41 -3.86
CA THR A 48 3.94 -9.93 -2.92
C THR A 48 4.20 -10.96 -1.82
N LEU A 49 3.17 -11.56 -1.25
CA LEU A 49 3.31 -12.61 -0.25
C LEU A 49 3.99 -13.86 -0.81
N ALA A 50 3.67 -14.26 -2.04
CA ALA A 50 4.34 -15.38 -2.70
C ALA A 50 5.84 -15.12 -2.92
N LEU A 51 6.21 -13.89 -3.30
CA LEU A 51 7.60 -13.46 -3.43
C LEU A 51 8.35 -13.45 -2.10
N VAL A 52 7.72 -12.93 -1.05
CA VAL A 52 8.34 -12.93 0.28
C VAL A 52 8.49 -14.35 0.78
N TYR A 53 7.47 -15.20 0.61
CA TYR A 53 7.53 -16.62 1.03
C TYR A 53 8.67 -17.38 0.33
N SER A 54 8.96 -17.09 -0.94
CA SER A 54 10.07 -17.73 -1.65
C SER A 54 11.45 -17.31 -1.15
N HIS A 55 11.58 -16.10 -0.60
CA HIS A 55 12.84 -15.59 -0.04
C HIS A 55 12.99 -15.89 1.45
N SER A 56 11.91 -15.77 2.21
CA SER A 56 11.84 -16.00 3.64
C SER A 56 10.59 -16.81 3.96
N LYS A 57 10.78 -18.02 4.49
CA LYS A 57 9.65 -18.88 4.90
C LYS A 57 8.88 -18.32 6.10
N ASN A 58 9.46 -17.36 6.82
CA ASN A 58 8.83 -16.73 7.98
C ASN A 58 7.95 -15.54 7.57
N VAL A 59 6.82 -15.83 6.93
CA VAL A 59 5.79 -14.82 6.54
C VAL A 59 4.78 -14.53 7.65
N LEU A 60 4.82 -15.29 8.74
CA LEU A 60 3.88 -15.20 9.84
C LEU A 60 3.76 -13.79 10.45
N PRO A 61 4.84 -13.03 10.72
CA PRO A 61 4.71 -11.68 11.27
C PRO A 61 4.03 -10.71 10.29
N ILE A 62 4.27 -10.86 8.98
CA ILE A 62 3.65 -10.02 7.95
C ILE A 62 2.15 -10.33 7.87
N LEU A 63 1.78 -11.62 7.84
CA LEU A 63 0.39 -12.04 7.83
C LEU A 63 -0.34 -11.58 9.10
N ALA A 64 0.29 -11.71 10.27
CA ALA A 64 -0.28 -11.25 11.52
C ALA A 64 -0.53 -9.73 11.52
N ALA A 65 0.47 -8.93 11.11
CA ALA A 65 0.32 -7.48 11.02
C ALA A 65 -0.77 -7.07 10.02
N MET A 66 -0.84 -7.75 8.86
CA MET A 66 -1.86 -7.49 7.84
C MET A 66 -3.27 -7.82 8.34
N VAL A 67 -3.46 -8.96 9.01
CA VAL A 67 -4.75 -9.36 9.58
C VAL A 67 -5.17 -8.40 10.69
N ILE A 68 -4.26 -8.02 11.59
CA ILE A 68 -4.54 -7.08 12.68
C ILE A 68 -4.92 -5.71 12.10
N GLY A 69 -4.10 -5.14 11.21
CA GLY A 69 -4.37 -3.84 10.60
C GLY A 69 -5.65 -3.84 9.77
N GLY A 70 -5.86 -4.88 8.96
CA GLY A 70 -7.07 -5.04 8.15
C GLY A 70 -8.34 -5.21 8.99
N ALA A 71 -8.27 -5.96 10.09
CA ALA A 71 -9.39 -6.14 11.01
C ALA A 71 -9.75 -4.83 11.72
N ILE A 72 -8.75 -4.10 12.24
CA ILE A 72 -8.97 -2.79 12.87
C ILE A 72 -9.61 -1.83 11.86
N GLY A 73 -9.05 -1.74 10.65
CA GLY A 73 -9.61 -0.89 9.58
C GLY A 73 -11.05 -1.27 9.23
N ALA A 74 -11.36 -2.56 9.12
CA ALA A 74 -12.71 -3.04 8.82
C ALA A 74 -13.72 -2.75 9.94
N VAL A 75 -13.31 -2.86 11.20
CA VAL A 75 -14.17 -2.53 12.36
C VAL A 75 -14.44 -1.04 12.40
N VAL A 76 -13.39 -0.22 12.34
CA VAL A 76 -13.51 1.25 12.38
C VAL A 76 -14.39 1.75 11.23
N ALA A 77 -14.17 1.25 10.00
CA ALA A 77 -14.96 1.66 8.84
C ALA A 77 -16.46 1.30 8.94
N ARG A 78 -16.83 0.31 9.75
CA ARG A 78 -18.23 -0.07 9.98
C ARG A 78 -18.91 0.75 11.08
N TRP A 79 -18.15 1.30 12.01
CA TRP A 79 -18.69 1.98 13.19
C TRP A 79 -18.81 3.49 13.02
N VAL A 80 -18.02 4.09 12.12
CA VAL A 80 -18.05 5.53 11.88
C VAL A 80 -19.32 5.93 11.11
N GLN A 81 -19.96 7.01 11.56
CA GLN A 81 -21.15 7.56 10.91
C GLN A 81 -20.81 8.19 9.55
N MET A 82 -21.75 8.15 8.59
CA MET A 82 -21.55 8.74 7.26
C MET A 82 -21.29 10.26 7.29
N THR A 83 -21.67 10.95 8.37
CA THR A 83 -21.38 12.37 8.60
C THR A 83 -19.92 12.64 8.95
N GLN A 84 -19.21 11.64 9.48
CA GLN A 84 -17.81 11.71 9.89
C GLN A 84 -16.86 11.05 8.88
N MET A 85 -17.34 10.80 7.65
CA MET A 85 -16.52 10.25 6.58
C MET A 85 -15.30 11.12 6.24
N PRO A 86 -15.36 12.47 6.25
CA PRO A 86 -14.17 13.29 6.03
C PRO A 86 -13.03 12.98 7.01
N GLN A 87 -13.34 12.84 8.30
CA GLN A 87 -12.35 12.57 9.36
C GLN A 87 -11.76 11.17 9.22
N LEU A 88 -12.59 10.17 8.90
CA LEU A 88 -12.10 8.81 8.66
C LEU A 88 -11.15 8.77 7.46
N ILE A 89 -11.45 9.48 6.37
CA ILE A 89 -10.60 9.54 5.18
C ILE A 89 -9.26 10.23 5.50
N ALA A 90 -9.28 11.34 6.26
CA ALA A 90 -8.08 12.01 6.73
C ALA A 90 -7.21 11.06 7.58
N ALA A 91 -7.81 10.38 8.56
CA ALA A 91 -7.11 9.39 9.38
C ALA A 91 -6.51 8.24 8.55
N MET A 92 -7.19 7.75 7.51
CA MET A 92 -6.63 6.71 6.63
C MET A 92 -5.46 7.24 5.78
N HIS A 93 -5.51 8.48 5.30
CA HIS A 93 -4.40 9.09 4.58
C HIS A 93 -3.17 9.31 5.47
N SER A 94 -3.37 9.62 6.75
CA SER A 94 -2.24 9.76 7.68
C SER A 94 -1.45 8.45 7.79
N LEU A 95 -2.14 7.31 7.89
CA LEU A 95 -1.51 5.99 7.98
C LEU A 95 -0.72 5.62 6.71
N VAL A 96 -1.20 6.04 5.53
CA VAL A 96 -0.45 5.85 4.27
C VAL A 96 0.86 6.66 4.29
N GLY A 97 0.81 7.90 4.76
CA GLY A 97 2.00 8.73 4.93
C GLY A 97 3.02 8.12 5.91
N LEU A 98 2.54 7.62 7.04
CA LEU A 98 3.39 6.96 8.04
C LEU A 98 4.02 5.66 7.50
N ALA A 99 3.28 4.88 6.72
CA ALA A 99 3.81 3.68 6.06
C ALA A 99 4.97 4.02 5.11
N ALA A 100 4.87 5.09 4.32
CA ALA A 100 5.94 5.54 3.46
C ALA A 100 7.22 5.91 4.24
N VAL A 101 7.07 6.58 5.39
CA VAL A 101 8.19 6.90 6.29
C VAL A 101 8.84 5.63 6.84
N PHE A 102 8.07 4.65 7.29
CA PHE A 102 8.61 3.38 7.79
C PHE A 102 9.32 2.56 6.70
N ILE A 103 8.80 2.57 5.47
CA ILE A 103 9.46 1.93 4.32
C ILE A 103 10.84 2.56 4.09
N ALA A 104 10.94 3.88 4.12
CA ALA A 104 12.21 4.56 3.91
C ALA A 104 13.22 4.33 5.04
N ILE A 105 12.76 4.34 6.30
CA ILE A 105 13.61 3.97 7.45
C ILE A 105 14.13 2.53 7.29
N ALA A 106 13.28 1.60 6.88
CA ALA A 106 13.68 0.22 6.63
C ALA A 106 14.72 0.12 5.48
N ALA A 107 14.54 0.88 4.40
CA ALA A 107 15.45 0.91 3.27
C ALA A 107 16.83 1.51 3.59
N VAL A 108 16.89 2.56 4.41
CA VAL A 108 18.17 3.15 4.84
C VAL A 108 18.90 2.24 5.83
N ASN A 109 18.18 1.58 6.73
CA ASN A 109 18.78 0.68 7.72
C ASN A 109 19.23 -0.66 7.13
N ASN A 110 18.53 -1.19 6.12
CA ASN A 110 18.84 -2.47 5.49
C ASN A 110 18.77 -2.40 3.95
N PRO A 111 19.66 -1.62 3.30
CA PRO A 111 19.59 -1.36 1.85
C PRO A 111 19.69 -2.63 1.00
N ALA A 112 20.60 -3.54 1.35
CA ALA A 112 20.78 -4.80 0.62
C ALA A 112 19.51 -5.68 0.65
N ALA A 113 18.77 -5.67 1.76
CA ALA A 113 17.52 -6.44 1.90
C ALA A 113 16.37 -5.85 1.06
N MET A 114 16.44 -4.56 0.72
CA MET A 114 15.49 -3.89 -0.17
C MET A 114 15.94 -3.89 -1.64
N GLY A 115 17.04 -4.61 -1.97
CA GLY A 115 17.58 -4.65 -3.33
C GLY A 115 18.28 -3.37 -3.77
N LEU A 116 18.74 -2.54 -2.82
CA LEU A 116 19.50 -1.32 -3.09
C LEU A 116 21.00 -1.58 -3.05
N ASP A 117 21.75 -0.84 -3.87
CA ASP A 117 23.22 -0.83 -3.83
C ASP A 117 23.76 -0.37 -2.47
N VAL A 118 24.93 -0.87 -2.09
CA VAL A 118 25.66 -0.46 -0.88
C VAL A 118 27.06 0.04 -1.27
N PRO A 119 27.35 1.35 -1.16
CA PRO A 119 26.50 2.42 -0.62
C PRO A 119 25.33 2.79 -1.54
N ILE A 120 24.22 3.26 -0.95
CA ILE A 120 23.03 3.69 -1.69
C ILE A 120 23.41 4.77 -2.71
N THR A 121 23.06 4.56 -3.97
CA THR A 121 23.32 5.51 -5.06
C THR A 121 22.57 6.82 -4.87
N LEU A 122 23.05 7.90 -5.47
CA LEU A 122 22.43 9.22 -5.35
C LEU A 122 20.96 9.22 -5.82
N GLY A 123 20.65 8.49 -6.89
CA GLY A 123 19.28 8.37 -7.41
C GLY A 123 18.32 7.78 -6.37
N HIS A 124 18.66 6.63 -5.78
CA HIS A 124 17.85 6.00 -4.74
C HIS A 124 17.75 6.86 -3.46
N LYS A 125 18.80 7.62 -3.12
CA LYS A 125 18.74 8.57 -1.99
C LYS A 125 17.72 9.69 -2.23
N ILE A 126 17.66 10.24 -3.45
CA ILE A 126 16.71 11.28 -3.82
C ILE A 126 15.28 10.72 -3.78
N GLU A 127 15.06 9.52 -4.32
CA GLU A 127 13.75 8.85 -4.31
C GLU A 127 13.26 8.62 -2.87
N LEU A 128 14.12 8.04 -2.01
CA LEU A 128 13.81 7.80 -0.61
C LEU A 128 13.53 9.11 0.13
N PHE A 129 14.31 10.17 -0.12
CA PHE A 129 14.10 11.48 0.49
C PHE A 129 12.73 12.06 0.10
N ILE A 130 12.40 12.09 -1.19
CA ILE A 130 11.13 12.64 -1.69
C ILE A 130 9.96 11.83 -1.13
N GLY A 131 10.03 10.50 -1.18
CA GLY A 131 8.98 9.62 -0.66
C GLY A 131 8.75 9.81 0.84
N THR A 132 9.82 9.88 1.63
CA THR A 132 9.74 10.12 3.08
C THR A 132 9.19 11.50 3.39
N PHE A 133 9.66 12.53 2.68
CA PHE A 133 9.25 13.92 2.88
C PHE A 133 7.76 14.11 2.60
N ILE A 134 7.27 13.61 1.46
CA ILE A 134 5.84 13.65 1.12
C ILE A 134 5.04 12.84 2.16
N GLY A 135 5.50 11.64 2.52
CA GLY A 135 4.84 10.81 3.52
C GLY A 135 4.71 11.49 4.89
N ALA A 136 5.77 12.15 5.36
CA ALA A 136 5.78 12.88 6.63
C ALA A 136 4.83 14.09 6.61
N ILE A 137 4.74 14.80 5.49
CA ILE A 137 3.79 15.90 5.31
C ILE A 137 2.35 15.36 5.28
N THR A 138 2.09 14.28 4.56
CA THR A 138 0.76 13.66 4.52
C THR A 138 0.33 13.18 5.90
N PHE A 139 1.23 12.56 6.66
CA PHE A 139 0.96 12.14 8.03
C PHE A 139 0.62 13.32 8.94
N SER A 140 1.52 14.30 9.04
CA SER A 140 1.32 15.45 9.93
C SER A 140 0.12 16.31 9.53
N GLY A 141 -0.07 16.57 8.23
CA GLY A 141 -1.21 17.33 7.73
C GLY A 141 -2.55 16.64 7.97
N SER A 142 -2.63 15.32 7.77
CA SER A 142 -3.88 14.57 7.96
C SER A 142 -4.22 14.28 9.42
N VAL A 143 -3.25 14.37 10.34
CA VAL A 143 -3.50 14.28 11.80
C VAL A 143 -4.06 15.59 12.35
N ILE A 144 -3.68 16.73 11.76
CA ILE A 144 -4.16 18.06 12.15
C ILE A 144 -5.54 18.35 11.56
N ALA A 145 -5.82 17.86 10.33
CA ALA A 145 -7.07 18.02 9.62
C ALA A 145 -8.23 17.21 10.23
#